data_AF-D5MN80-F1
#
_entry.id   AF-D5MN80-F1
#
_cell.length_a   1.000
_cell.length_b   1.000
_cell.length_c   1.000
_cell.angle_alpha   90.00
_cell.angle_beta   90.00
_cell.angle_gamma   90.00
#
_symmetry.space_group_name_H-M   'P 1'
#
loop_
_entity.id
_entity.type
_entity.pdbx_description
1 polymer ?
#
loop_
_entity_poly.entity_id
_entity_poly.type
_entity_poly.pdbx_seq_one_letter_code
_entity_poly.pdbx_strand_id
1 'polypeptide(L)'
;MLDIRYRIDRMKALNALRESGLNETQAQQLDELCRAQDEDGMLVLLEGAALSPPADKKLDILRRAKLVGERLTELSRIIPLPHEKIQELYPQIRDIKLAYERLTTEAERFTTRV
;
A
#
# COMPACT_ATOMS: atom_id res chain seq x y z
N MET A 1 -5.50 2.22 -12.96
CA MET A 1 -4.38 2.52 -12.06
C MET A 1 -4.94 2.62 -10.65
N LEU A 2 -4.45 1.81 -9.71
CA LEU A 2 -4.89 1.85 -8.32
C LEU A 2 -4.47 3.16 -7.67
N ASP A 3 -5.36 3.76 -6.90
CA ASP A 3 -5.06 4.96 -6.14
C ASP A 3 -4.84 4.61 -4.68
N ILE A 4 -3.59 4.30 -4.33
CA ILE A 4 -3.14 3.87 -3.00
C ILE A 4 -3.36 4.92 -1.89
N ARG A 5 -3.92 6.09 -2.22
CA ARG A 5 -4.44 7.03 -1.21
C ARG A 5 -5.70 6.50 -0.54
N TYR A 6 -6.48 5.69 -1.25
CA TYR A 6 -7.70 5.09 -0.73
C TYR A 6 -7.43 3.69 -0.19
N ARG A 7 -7.99 3.39 0.99
CA ARG A 7 -7.85 2.09 1.66
C ARG A 7 -8.20 0.92 0.75
N ILE A 8 -9.33 0.99 0.03
CA ILE A 8 -9.78 -0.09 -0.86
C ILE A 8 -8.72 -0.42 -1.93
N ASP A 9 -8.12 0.61 -2.52
CA ASP A 9 -7.12 0.42 -3.56
C ASP A 9 -5.75 0.00 -2.99
N ARG A 10 -5.40 0.42 -1.77
CA ARG A 10 -4.25 -0.15 -1.04
C ARG A 10 -4.44 -1.62 -0.74
N MET A 11 -5.62 -2.02 -0.27
CA MET A 11 -5.91 -3.42 0.01
C MET A 11 -5.81 -4.30 -1.24
N LYS A 12 -6.31 -3.82 -2.38
CA LYS A 12 -6.08 -4.51 -3.68
C LYS A 12 -4.60 -4.62 -4.03
N ALA A 13 -3.83 -3.56 -3.80
CA ALA A 13 -2.39 -3.55 -4.03
C ALA A 13 -1.63 -4.52 -3.09
N LEU A 14 -2.02 -4.58 -1.81
CA LEU A 14 -1.49 -5.54 -0.85
C LEU A 14 -1.81 -6.97 -1.27
N ASN A 15 -3.05 -7.26 -1.68
CA ASN A 15 -3.45 -8.59 -2.13
C ASN A 15 -2.67 -9.04 -3.38
N ALA A 16 -2.30 -8.11 -4.26
CA ALA A 16 -1.50 -8.40 -5.44
C ALA A 16 -0.07 -8.87 -5.11
N LEU A 17 0.44 -8.63 -3.89
CA LEU A 17 1.75 -9.12 -3.46
C LEU A 17 1.77 -10.62 -3.19
N ARG A 18 0.60 -11.30 -3.22
CA ARG A 18 0.50 -12.76 -3.03
C ARG A 18 1.45 -13.57 -3.92
N GLU A 19 1.69 -13.12 -5.14
CA GLU A 19 2.51 -13.83 -6.13
C GLU A 19 4.02 -13.60 -5.93
N SER A 20 4.39 -12.83 -4.91
CA SER A 20 5.75 -12.29 -4.74
C SER A 20 6.55 -12.95 -3.62
N GLY A 21 6.27 -14.21 -3.28
CA GLY A 21 7.05 -14.98 -2.31
C GLY A 21 6.27 -15.58 -1.14
N LEU A 22 4.93 -15.49 -1.16
CA LEU A 22 4.09 -16.15 -0.15
C LEU A 22 3.97 -17.64 -0.47
N ASN A 23 3.95 -18.47 0.58
CA ASN A 23 3.48 -19.86 0.45
C ASN A 23 1.94 -19.92 0.38
N GLU A 24 1.40 -21.09 0.08
CA GLU A 24 -0.05 -21.29 -0.11
C GLU A 24 -0.87 -20.90 1.12
N THR A 25 -0.40 -21.26 2.32
CA THR A 25 -1.06 -20.91 3.58
C THR A 25 -1.10 -19.40 3.81
N GLN A 26 0.02 -18.71 3.58
CA GLN A 26 0.10 -17.26 3.70
C GLN A 26 -0.78 -16.57 2.64
N ALA A 27 -0.80 -17.07 1.40
CA ALA A 27 -1.64 -16.52 0.35
C ALA A 27 -3.13 -16.64 0.69
N GLN A 28 -3.55 -17.78 1.24
CA GLN A 28 -4.93 -18.00 1.68
C GLN A 28 -5.29 -17.10 2.87
N GLN A 29 -4.40 -16.96 3.84
CA GLN A 29 -4.59 -16.03 4.97
C GLN A 29 -4.70 -14.58 4.49
N LEU A 30 -3.92 -14.18 3.48
CA LEU A 30 -4.00 -12.84 2.89
C LEU A 30 -5.37 -12.59 2.24
N ASP A 31 -5.92 -13.57 1.51
CA ASP A 31 -7.25 -13.48 0.91
C ASP A 31 -8.35 -13.35 1.97
N GLU A 32 -8.24 -14.07 3.08
CA GLU A 32 -9.18 -13.97 4.21
C GLU A 32 -9.15 -12.58 4.85
N LEU A 33 -7.95 -12.05 5.10
CA LEU A 33 -7.77 -10.68 5.62
C LEU A 33 -8.32 -9.63 4.64
N CYS A 34 -8.10 -9.81 3.33
CA CYS A 34 -8.65 -8.93 2.31
C CYS A 34 -10.19 -8.95 2.32
N ARG A 35 -10.81 -10.13 2.46
CA ARG A 35 -12.28 -10.27 2.56
C ARG A 35 -12.84 -9.66 3.85
N ALA A 36 -12.12 -9.81 4.97
CA ALA A 36 -12.46 -9.21 6.26
C ALA A 36 -12.23 -7.69 6.29
N GLN A 37 -11.68 -7.12 5.21
CA GLN A 37 -11.26 -5.73 5.12
C GLN A 37 -10.16 -5.36 6.14
N ASP A 38 -9.38 -6.31 6.62
CA ASP A 38 -8.34 -6.08 7.62
C ASP A 38 -7.01 -5.65 6.98
N GLU A 39 -6.90 -4.34 6.67
CA GLU A 39 -5.68 -3.75 6.11
C GLU A 39 -4.46 -3.93 7.02
N ASP A 40 -4.65 -3.84 8.34
CA ASP A 40 -3.57 -3.97 9.32
C ASP A 40 -3.06 -5.41 9.39
N GLY A 41 -3.97 -6.38 9.45
CA GLY A 41 -3.61 -7.79 9.38
C GLY A 41 -2.89 -8.15 8.08
N MET A 42 -3.29 -7.58 6.94
CA MET A 42 -2.59 -7.79 5.66
C MET A 42 -1.15 -7.29 5.72
N LEU A 43 -0.91 -6.10 6.30
CA LEU A 43 0.43 -5.54 6.43
C LEU A 43 1.32 -6.42 7.33
N VAL A 44 0.81 -6.82 8.50
CA VAL A 44 1.55 -7.68 9.44
C VAL A 44 1.93 -9.01 8.81
N LEU A 45 1.00 -9.64 8.07
CA LEU A 45 1.27 -10.89 7.38
C LEU A 45 2.38 -10.74 6.34
N LEU A 46 2.32 -9.68 5.52
CA LEU A 46 3.28 -9.42 4.45
C LEU A 46 4.66 -9.01 4.99
N GLU A 47 4.72 -8.33 6.14
CA GLU A 47 5.97 -8.01 6.85
C GLU A 47 6.71 -9.24 7.37
N GLY A 48 5.96 -10.27 7.78
CA GLY A 48 6.53 -11.55 8.21
C GLY A 48 6.86 -12.50 7.06
N ALA A 49 6.54 -12.14 5.81
CA ALA A 49 6.75 -12.99 4.65
C ALA A 49 8.11 -12.74 3.99
N ALA A 50 8.67 -13.79 3.37
CA ALA A 50 9.91 -13.69 2.59
C ALA A 50 9.59 -13.18 1.16
N LEU A 51 9.22 -11.90 1.06
CA LEU A 51 8.88 -11.28 -0.21
C LEU A 51 10.11 -11.11 -1.11
N SER A 52 9.87 -11.04 -2.42
CA SER A 52 10.88 -10.60 -3.38
C SER A 52 11.28 -9.14 -3.11
N PRO A 53 12.53 -8.73 -3.40
CA PRO A 53 12.98 -7.35 -3.14
C PRO A 53 12.11 -6.25 -3.80
N PRO A 54 11.55 -6.43 -5.02
CA PRO A 54 10.60 -5.47 -5.57
C PRO A 54 9.27 -5.40 -4.80
N ALA A 55 8.81 -6.52 -4.24
CA ALA A 55 7.58 -6.59 -3.46
C ALA A 55 7.75 -5.97 -2.07
N ASP A 56 8.90 -6.15 -1.42
CA ASP A 56 9.24 -5.43 -0.18
C ASP A 56 9.17 -3.91 -0.36
N LYS A 57 9.76 -3.41 -1.46
CA LYS A 57 9.69 -1.96 -1.77
C LYS A 57 8.26 -1.49 -1.99
N LYS A 58 7.41 -2.31 -2.63
CA LYS A 58 5.98 -2.00 -2.80
C LYS A 58 5.25 -1.99 -1.46
N LEU A 59 5.51 -2.97 -0.60
CA LEU A 59 4.96 -3.05 0.76
C LEU A 59 5.32 -1.80 1.58
N ASP A 60 6.58 -1.38 1.54
CA ASP A 60 7.03 -0.16 2.23
C ASP A 60 6.29 1.11 1.76
N ILE A 61 6.04 1.23 0.45
CA ILE A 61 5.29 2.37 -0.10
C ILE A 61 3.82 2.31 0.34
N LEU A 62 3.21 1.12 0.34
CA LEU A 62 1.84 0.92 0.79
C LEU A 62 1.68 1.25 2.29
N ARG A 63 2.65 0.88 3.12
CA ARG A 63 2.71 1.26 4.55
C ARG A 63 2.77 2.78 4.71
N ARG A 64 3.66 3.46 3.98
CA ARG A 64 3.75 4.93 4.00
C ARG A 64 2.44 5.58 3.55
N ALA A 65 1.79 5.04 2.52
CA ALA A 65 0.51 5.53 2.02
C ALA A 65 -0.60 5.43 3.08
N LYS A 66 -0.65 4.33 3.83
CA LYS A 66 -1.57 4.17 4.97
C LYS A 66 -1.33 5.25 6.03
N LEU A 67 -0.09 5.40 6.49
CA LEU A 67 0.26 6.37 7.55
C LEU A 67 -0.15 7.81 7.18
N VAL A 68 0.10 8.23 5.93
CA VAL A 68 -0.28 9.57 5.47
C VAL A 68 -1.80 9.71 5.38
N GLY A 69 -2.51 8.66 4.93
CA GLY A 69 -3.98 8.63 4.91
C GLY A 69 -4.61 8.69 6.30
N GLU A 70 -4.04 7.99 7.28
CA GLU A 70 -4.45 8.06 8.69
C GLU A 70 -4.21 9.46 9.25
N ARG A 71 -3.04 10.04 8.99
CA ARG A 71 -2.73 11.41 9.42
C ARG A 71 -3.70 12.44 8.85
N LEU A 72 -4.05 12.33 7.57
CA LEU A 72 -5.08 13.17 6.96
C LEU A 72 -6.44 13.00 7.64
N THR A 73 -6.81 11.76 7.95
CA THR A 73 -8.07 11.44 8.62
C THR A 73 -8.11 12.05 10.02
N GLU A 74 -7.02 11.95 10.78
CA GLU A 74 -6.87 12.60 12.09
C GLU A 74 -7.04 14.12 11.99
N LEU A 75 -6.33 14.77 11.06
CA LEU A 75 -6.40 16.22 10.88
C LEU A 75 -7.80 16.69 10.44
N SER A 76 -8.50 15.89 9.62
CA SER A 76 -9.87 16.20 9.17
C SER A 76 -10.91 16.23 10.30
N ARG A 77 -10.60 15.62 11.45
CA ARG A 77 -11.47 15.60 12.63
C ARG A 77 -11.26 16.79 13.56
N ILE A 78 -10.21 17.60 13.34
CA ILE A 78 -9.89 18.76 14.17
C ILE A 78 -10.68 19.99 13.69
N ILE A 79 -11.26 20.74 14.63
CA ILE A 79 -12.01 21.97 14.36
C ILE A 79 -11.42 23.13 15.18
N PRO A 80 -11.03 24.28 14.56
CA PRO A 80 -11.09 24.55 13.13
C PRO A 80 -10.11 23.69 12.31
N LEU A 81 -10.43 23.49 11.03
CA LEU A 81 -9.64 22.61 10.16
C LEU A 81 -8.20 23.16 10.01
N PRO A 82 -7.15 22.38 10.32
CA PRO A 82 -5.77 22.84 10.26
C PRO A 82 -5.24 22.77 8.82
N HIS A 83 -5.68 23.70 7.97
CA HIS A 83 -5.38 23.72 6.53
C HIS A 83 -3.88 23.63 6.21
N GLU A 84 -3.02 24.35 6.95
CA GLU A 84 -1.56 24.33 6.75
C GLU A 84 -0.98 22.92 6.92
N LYS A 85 -1.35 22.24 8.02
CA LYS A 85 -0.90 20.86 8.29
C LYS A 85 -1.40 19.86 7.25
N ILE A 86 -2.62 20.06 6.75
CA ILE A 86 -3.16 19.23 5.66
C ILE A 86 -2.38 19.49 4.36
N GLN A 87 -2.02 20.75 4.08
CA GLN A 87 -1.27 21.10 2.88
C GLN A 87 0.13 20.48 2.86
N GLU A 88 0.80 20.40 4.01
CA GLU A 88 2.11 19.75 4.16
C GLU A 88 2.10 18.24 3.80
N LEU A 89 0.94 17.59 3.80
CA LEU A 89 0.80 16.18 3.46
C LEU A 89 0.66 15.95 1.94
N TYR A 90 0.21 16.95 1.17
CA TYR A 90 0.02 16.76 -0.28
C TYR A 90 1.29 16.39 -1.06
N PRO A 91 2.48 16.98 -0.79
CA PRO A 91 3.72 16.55 -1.44
C PRO A 91 4.02 15.08 -1.16
N GLN A 92 3.88 14.63 0.09
CA GLN A 92 4.14 13.24 0.48
C GLN A 92 3.23 12.27 -0.26
N ILE A 93 1.94 12.60 -0.36
CA ILE A 93 0.95 11.82 -1.11
C ILE A 93 1.33 11.69 -2.58
N ARG A 94 1.77 12.80 -3.19
CA ARG A 94 2.20 12.84 -4.59
C ARG A 94 3.43 11.95 -4.80
N ASP A 95 4.42 12.05 -3.91
CA ASP A 95 5.66 11.29 -4.02
C ASP A 95 5.43 9.79 -3.83
N ILE A 96 4.58 9.42 -2.88
CA ILE A 96 4.15 8.03 -2.65
C ILE A 96 3.49 7.45 -3.90
N LYS A 97 2.56 8.19 -4.51
CA LYS A 97 1.89 7.77 -5.74
C LYS A 97 2.88 7.55 -6.88
N LEU A 98 3.78 8.52 -7.11
CA LEU A 98 4.80 8.42 -8.16
C LEU A 98 5.77 7.25 -7.93
N ALA A 99 6.17 7.01 -6.68
CA ALA A 99 7.05 5.89 -6.34
C ALA A 99 6.36 4.54 -6.63
N TYR A 100 5.08 4.41 -6.27
CA TYR A 100 4.31 3.21 -6.53
C TYR A 100 4.10 2.94 -8.02
N GLU A 101 3.77 3.97 -8.79
CA GLU A 101 3.62 3.88 -10.25
C GLU A 101 4.92 3.43 -10.92
N ARG A 102 6.06 4.01 -10.54
CA ARG A 102 7.39 3.62 -11.08
C ARG A 102 7.68 2.14 -10.86
N LEU A 103 7.49 1.64 -9.64
CA LEU A 103 7.72 0.22 -9.33
C LEU A 103 6.72 -0.72 -10.02
N THR A 104 5.50 -0.24 -10.29
CA THR A 104 4.50 -1.03 -11.01
C THR A 104 4.87 -1.13 -12.49
N THR A 105 5.20 0.00 -13.13
CA THR A 105 5.61 0.04 -14.54
C THR A 105 6.94 -0.68 -14.78
N GLU A 106 7.90 -0.57 -13.86
CA GLU A 106 9.15 -1.33 -13.96
C GLU A 106 8.90 -2.84 -13.88
N ALA A 107 8.10 -3.29 -12.91
CA ALA A 107 7.75 -4.71 -12.78
C ALA A 107 7.05 -5.26 -14.05
N GLU A 108 6.10 -4.50 -14.62
CA GLU A 108 5.40 -4.86 -15.86
C GLU A 108 6.35 -4.97 -17.06
N ARG A 109 7.36 -4.09 -17.17
CA ARG A 109 8.35 -4.13 -18.26
C ARG A 109 9.27 -5.34 -18.20
N PHE A 110 9.55 -5.87 -17.01
CA PHE A 110 10.37 -7.08 -16.86
C PHE A 110 9.58 -8.36 -17.18
N THR A 111 8.28 -8.40 -16.90
CA THR A 111 7.42 -9.56 -17.24
C THR A 111 7.15 -9.70 -18.75
N THR A 112 7.18 -8.62 -19.54
CA THR A 112 6.88 -8.67 -21.00
C THR A 112 8.10 -9.01 -21.87
N ARG A 113 9.28 -9.27 -21.27
CA ARG A 113 10.53 -9.57 -21.99
C ARG A 113 10.93 -11.05 -22.01
N VAL A 114 9.99 -11.95 -21.68
CA VAL A 114 10.19 -13.41 -21.71
C VAL A 114 9.44 -14.02 -22.89
#